data_AF-A0A662L5Z2-F1
#
_entry.id   AF-A0A662L5Z2-F1
#
_cell.length_a   1.000
_cell.length_b   1.000
_cell.length_c   1.000
_cell.angle_alpha   90.00
_cell.angle_beta   90.00
_cell.angle_gamma   90.00
#
_symmetry.space_group_name_H-M   'P 1'
#
loop_
_entity.id
_entity.type
_entity.pdbx_description
1 polymer ?
#
loop_
_entity_poly.entity_id
_entity_poly.type
_entity_poly.pdbx_seq_one_letter_code
_entity_poly.pdbx_strand_id
1 'polypeptide(L)' 'MQLKKGSYDLDDLVKFVFSTYKATNGAYPLLEWVEKKPSINDFATFEKIYKPFLKKRMGRI' A
#
# COMPACT_ATOMS: atom_id res chain seq x y z
N MET A 1 -13.25 15.12 -15.36
CA MET A 1 -12.63 13.78 -15.55
C MET A 1 -13.29 12.83 -14.58
N GLN A 2 -14.28 12.04 -15.02
CA GLN A 2 -14.86 11.00 -14.17
C GLN A 2 -13.89 9.82 -14.18
N LEU A 3 -13.26 9.53 -13.04
CA LEU A 3 -12.44 8.33 -12.90
C LEU A 3 -13.38 7.13 -13.07
N LYS A 4 -13.31 6.44 -14.22
CA LYS A 4 -14.01 5.17 -14.38
C LYS A 4 -13.50 4.21 -13.31
N LYS A 5 -14.41 3.56 -12.59
CA LYS A 5 -14.08 2.55 -11.59
C LYS A 5 -13.43 1.36 -12.29
N GLY A 6 -12.11 1.41 -12.45
CA GLY A 6 -11.33 0.31 -12.98
C GLY A 6 -11.50 -0.92 -12.09
N SER A 7 -11.52 -2.11 -12.70
CA SER A 7 -11.30 -3.34 -11.94
C SER A 7 -9.83 -3.33 -11.53
N TYR A 8 -9.56 -3.04 -10.26
CA TYR A 8 -8.22 -3.13 -9.71
C TYR A 8 -8.08 -4.41 -8.90
N ASP A 9 -7.03 -5.16 -9.23
CA ASP A 9 -6.53 -6.24 -8.40
C ASP A 9 -5.81 -5.63 -7.19
N LEU A 10 -6.23 -6.04 -5.98
CA LEU A 10 -5.73 -5.45 -4.75
C LEU A 10 -4.26 -5.83 -4.54
N ASP A 11 -3.89 -7.06 -4.87
CA ASP A 11 -2.54 -7.58 -4.68
C ASP A 11 -1.55 -6.81 -5.57
N ASP A 12 -1.92 -6.55 -6.82
CA ASP A 12 -1.09 -5.77 -7.73
C ASP A 12 -0.99 -4.29 -7.33
N LEU A 13 -2.06 -3.70 -6.80
CA LEU A 13 -1.99 -2.35 -6.23
C LEU A 13 -1.04 -2.28 -5.02
N VAL A 14 -1.06 -3.28 -4.13
CA VAL A 14 -0.14 -3.31 -2.98
C VAL A 14 1.31 -3.44 -3.44
N LYS A 15 1.59 -4.28 -4.44
CA LYS A 15 2.94 -4.38 -5.06
C LYS A 15 3.38 -3.06 -5.69
N PHE A 16 2.48 -2.40 -6.42
CA PHE A 16 2.75 -1.08 -7.01
C PHE A 16 3.13 -0.06 -5.93
N VAL A 17 2.36 0.02 -4.85
CA VAL A 17 2.66 0.95 -3.75
C VAL A 17 3.96 0.58 -3.04
N PHE A 18 4.25 -0.71 -2.87
CA PHE A 18 5.53 -1.15 -2.31
C PHE A 18 6.72 -0.74 -3.19
N SER A 19 6.58 -0.71 -4.51
CA SER A 19 7.62 -0.20 -5.41
C SER A 19 7.96 1.28 -5.11
N THR A 20 6.96 2.10 -4.82
CA THR A 20 7.13 3.49 -4.38
C THR A 20 7.78 3.56 -3.00
N TYR A 21 7.40 2.66 -2.09
CA TYR A 21 8.01 2.54 -0.77
C TYR A 21 9.51 2.26 -0.84
N LYS A 22 9.91 1.37 -1.75
CA LYS A 22 11.32 1.13 -2.05
C LYS A 22 12.02 2.34 -2.66
N ALA A 23 11.45 2.91 -3.72
CA ALA A 23 12.04 4.02 -4.45
C ALA A 23 12.23 5.27 -3.58
N THR A 24 11.39 5.44 -2.57
CA THR A 24 11.41 6.60 -1.66
C THR A 24 12.12 6.31 -0.34
N ASN A 25 12.85 5.18 -0.24
CA ASN A 25 13.52 4.75 0.98
C ASN A 25 12.60 4.76 2.22
N GLY A 26 11.34 4.35 2.04
CA GLY A 26 10.34 4.27 3.10
C GLY A 26 9.64 5.58 3.46
N ALA A 27 9.82 6.65 2.67
CA ALA A 27 9.13 7.91 2.87
C ALA A 27 7.64 7.85 2.46
N TYR A 28 7.32 7.14 1.37
CA TYR A 28 5.95 7.05 0.83
C TYR A 28 5.52 5.61 0.53
N PRO A 29 4.27 5.20 0.80
CA PRO A 29 3.21 6.01 1.39
C PRO A 29 3.50 6.34 2.86
N LEU A 30 2.87 7.40 3.37
CA LEU A 30 2.88 7.67 4.80
C LEU A 30 2.18 6.53 5.55
N LEU A 31 2.85 6.00 6.57
CA LEU A 31 2.39 4.90 7.41
C LEU A 31 2.25 5.38 8.87
N GLU A 32 1.47 6.43 9.10
CA GLU A 32 1.37 7.11 10.41
C GLU A 32 0.73 6.24 11.50
N TRP A 33 -0.06 5.25 11.12
CA TRP A 33 -0.71 4.31 12.05
C TRP A 33 0.23 3.18 12.51
N VAL A 34 1.50 3.21 12.11
CA VAL A 34 2.48 2.16 12.39
C VAL A 34 3.58 2.75 13.24
N GLU A 35 3.80 2.15 14.42
CA GLU A 35 4.86 2.57 15.34
C GLU A 35 6.26 2.32 14.75
N LYS A 36 6.46 1.16 14.11
CA LYS A 36 7.71 0.80 13.42
C LYS A 36 7.46 0.49 11.96
N LYS A 37 7.96 1.35 11.08
CA LYS A 37 7.92 1.14 9.63
C LYS A 37 8.62 -0.18 9.24
N PRO A 38 8.08 -0.95 8.29
CA PRO A 38 8.74 -2.15 7.77
C PRO A 38 10.05 -1.78 7.06
N SER A 39 10.93 -2.75 6.89
CA SER A 39 12.10 -2.57 6.02
C SER A 39 11.65 -2.34 4.59
N ILE A 40 12.40 -1.50 3.84
CA ILE A 40 12.14 -1.28 2.41
C ILE A 40 12.26 -2.58 1.58
N ASN A 41 12.97 -3.60 2.08
CA ASN A 41 13.10 -4.89 1.40
C ASN A 41 12.14 -5.96 1.93
N ASP A 42 11.27 -5.62 2.90
CA ASP A 42 10.32 -6.56 3.51
C ASP A 42 8.90 -6.34 2.99
N PHE A 43 8.62 -6.95 1.84
CA PHE A 43 7.29 -6.90 1.23
C PHE A 43 6.23 -7.57 2.10
N ALA A 44 6.55 -8.69 2.76
CA ALA A 44 5.57 -9.48 3.50
C ALA A 44 5.02 -8.69 4.70
N THR A 45 5.88 -8.00 5.43
CA THR A 45 5.45 -7.13 6.54
C THR A 45 4.73 -5.90 6.01
N PHE A 46 5.22 -5.29 4.93
CA PHE A 46 4.54 -4.16 4.29
C PHE A 46 3.11 -4.51 3.85
N GLU A 47 2.93 -5.66 3.18
CA GLU A 47 1.62 -6.13 2.72
C GLU A 47 0.65 -6.30 3.90
N LYS A 48 1.08 -6.98 4.97
CA LYS A 48 0.24 -7.20 6.16
C LYS A 48 -0.26 -5.89 6.79
N ILE A 49 0.58 -4.85 6.77
CA ILE A 49 0.26 -3.53 7.32
C ILE A 49 -0.63 -2.72 6.36
N TYR A 50 -0.28 -2.69 5.08
CA TYR A 50 -0.84 -1.75 4.13
C TYR A 50 -2.11 -2.26 3.44
N LYS A 51 -2.19 -3.57 3.18
CA LYS A 51 -3.33 -4.18 2.47
C LYS A 51 -4.68 -3.98 3.18
N PRO A 52 -4.79 -4.11 4.52
CA PRO A 52 -6.05 -3.82 5.22
C PRO A 52 -6.46 -2.34 5.09
N PHE A 53 -5.49 -1.44 5.19
CA PHE A 53 -5.72 0.00 5.01
C PHE A 53 -6.22 0.33 3.60
N LEU A 54 -5.59 -0.28 2.57
CA LEU A 54 -5.98 -0.08 1.19
C LEU A 54 -7.38 -0.63 0.89
N LYS A 55 -7.71 -1.82 1.41
CA LYS A 55 -9.08 -2.40 1.33
C LYS A 55 -10.13 -1.43 1.86
N LYS A 56 -9.88 -0.86 3.06
CA LYS A 56 -10.76 0.13 3.69
C LYS A 56 -10.93 1.38 2.83
N ARG A 57 -9.83 1.92 2.27
CA ARG A 57 -9.89 3.07 1.35
C ARG A 57 -10.68 2.79 0.07
N MET A 58 -10.66 1.55 -0.41
CA MET A 58 -11.41 1.13 -1.59
C MET A 58 -12.89 0.82 -1.30
N GLY A 59 -13.34 0.93 -0.05
CA GLY A 59 -14.71 0.58 0.35
C GLY A 59 -15.01 -0.92 0.25
N ARG A 60 -13.97 -1.76 0.25
CA ARG A 60 -14.08 -3.23 0.28
C ARG A 60 -13.92 -3.65 1.75
N ILE A 61 -15.01 -3.65 2.51
CA ILE A 61 -15.06 -4.05 3.93
C ILE A 61 -14.96 -5.56 4.03
#